data_AF-A0A3C1KII2-F1
#
_entry.id   AF-A0A3C1KII2-F1
#
_cell.length_a   1.000
_cell.length_b   1.000
_cell.length_c   1.000
_cell.angle_alpha   90.00
_cell.angle_beta   90.00
_cell.angle_gamma   90.00
#
_symmetry.space_group_name_H-M   'P 1'
#
loop_
_entity.id
_entity.type
_entity.pdbx_description
1 polymer ?
#
loop_
_entity_poly.entity_id
_entity_poly.type
_entity_poly.pdbx_seq_one_letter_code
_entity_poly.pdbx_strand_id
1 'polypeptide(L)' 'GGSVILEADENLNTMVDYRFVRSYRAENGETGRSRNCTGKSGEDLILRVPVGTTIIDEDSAEVLGDLAAHGDRLIVAQG' A
#
# COMPACT_ATOMS: atom_id res chain seq x y z
N GLY A 1 0.62 10.39 -7.78
CA GLY A 1 1.45 10.17 -6.57
C GLY A 1 1.93 8.73 -6.59
N GLY A 2 2.64 8.30 -5.56
CA GLY A 2 2.88 6.87 -5.34
C GLY A 2 1.62 6.20 -4.80
N SER A 3 1.44 4.93 -5.10
CA SER A 3 0.34 4.09 -4.60
C SER A 3 0.77 3.33 -3.34
N VAL A 4 -0.20 2.97 -2.49
CA VAL A 4 0.03 2.08 -1.35
C VAL A 4 -0.39 0.66 -1.75
N ILE A 5 0.55 -0.26 -1.64
CA ILE A 5 0.43 -1.64 -2.08
C ILE A 5 0.70 -2.54 -0.89
N LEU A 6 -0.19 -3.49 -0.62
CA LEU A 6 0.07 -4.57 0.32
C LEU A 6 0.67 -5.75 -0.42
N GLU A 7 1.69 -6.38 0.16
CA GLU A 7 2.35 -7.58 -0.37
C GLU A 7 2.36 -8.70 0.67
N ALA A 8 1.97 -9.91 0.28
CA ALA A 8 2.03 -11.07 1.15
C ALA A 8 3.46 -11.62 1.26
N ASP A 9 3.99 -11.70 2.48
CA ASP A 9 5.31 -12.25 2.78
C ASP A 9 5.18 -13.46 3.70
N GLU A 10 5.68 -14.62 3.27
CA GLU A 10 5.66 -15.86 4.06
C GLU A 10 6.58 -15.81 5.28
N ASN A 11 7.57 -14.92 5.28
CA ASN A 11 8.50 -14.75 6.40
C ASN A 11 7.86 -13.96 7.55
N LEU A 12 6.76 -13.24 7.27
CA LEU A 12 6.00 -12.52 8.28
C LEU A 12 4.95 -13.43 8.89
N ASN A 13 4.97 -13.50 10.22
CA ASN A 13 4.04 -14.32 11.00
C ASN A 13 3.14 -13.46 11.91
N THR A 14 3.44 -12.17 12.07
CA THR A 14 2.75 -11.30 13.03
C THR A 14 2.45 -9.93 12.44
N MET A 15 1.39 -9.29 12.95
CA MET A 15 0.96 -7.92 12.62
C MET A 15 1.54 -6.87 13.59
N VAL A 16 2.65 -7.19 14.27
CA VAL A 16 3.20 -6.33 15.35
C VAL A 16 3.60 -4.95 14.81
N ASP A 17 4.19 -4.88 13.61
CA ASP A 17 4.61 -3.63 12.97
C ASP A 17 3.45 -2.66 12.74
N TYR A 18 2.27 -3.18 12.39
CA TYR A 18 1.04 -2.40 12.17
C TYR A 18 0.34 -1.98 13.46
N ARG A 19 0.74 -2.54 14.62
CA ARG A 19 0.15 -2.17 15.91
C ARG A 19 0.64 -0.82 16.41
N PHE A 20 1.87 -0.44 16.06
CA PHE A 20 2.48 0.81 16.50
C PHE A 20 2.30 1.94 15.48
N VAL A 21 2.38 1.63 14.18
CA VAL A 21 2.22 2.62 13.11
C VAL A 21 0.83 2.50 12.50
N ARG A 22 -0.01 3.51 12.71
CA ARG A 22 -1.42 3.51 12.28
C ARG A 22 -1.66 4.14 10.90
N SER A 23 -0.69 4.87 10.34
CA SER A 23 -0.85 5.58 9.08
C SER A 23 0.38 5.39 8.21
N TYR A 24 0.14 4.92 6.99
CA TYR A 24 1.14 4.73 5.96
C TYR A 24 0.76 5.61 4.76
N ARG A 25 1.73 6.35 4.23
CA ARG A 25 1.51 7.26 3.10
C ARG A 25 2.60 7.05 2.08
N ALA A 26 2.21 6.76 0.85
CA ALA A 26 3.13 6.72 -0.28
C ALA A 26 3.67 8.12 -0.59
N GLU A 27 4.75 8.18 -1.36
CA GLU A 27 5.40 9.45 -1.68
C GLU A 27 4.49 10.30 -2.58
N ASN A 28 4.42 11.60 -2.31
CA ASN A 28 3.68 12.52 -3.17
C ASN A 28 4.45 12.75 -4.48
N GLY A 29 3.72 12.87 -5.60
CA GLY A 29 4.34 13.30 -6.85
C GLY A 29 4.85 14.74 -6.74
N GLU A 30 5.92 15.05 -7.47
CA GLU A 30 6.41 16.42 -7.58
C GLU A 30 5.48 17.25 -8.47
N THR A 31 5.31 18.52 -8.13
CA THR A 31 4.58 19.47 -8.97
C THR A 31 5.36 19.74 -10.26
N GLY A 32 4.64 19.88 -11.37
CA GLY A 32 5.23 20.33 -12.64
C GLY A 32 5.92 21.70 -12.50
N ARG A 33 6.99 21.91 -13.28
CA ARG A 33 7.73 23.17 -13.29
C ARG A 33 7.37 24.00 -14.54
N SER A 34 7.74 25.27 -14.52
CA SER A 34 7.61 26.19 -15.67
C SER A 34 8.15 25.56 -16.96
N ARG A 35 7.55 25.92 -18.11
CA ARG A 35 7.85 25.39 -19.46
C ARG A 35 7.29 23.99 -19.78
N ASN A 36 6.05 23.70 -19.38
CA ASN A 36 5.36 22.42 -19.69
C ASN A 36 6.11 21.17 -19.19
N CYS A 37 6.83 21.26 -18.07
CA CYS A 37 7.46 20.09 -17.46
C CYS A 37 6.48 19.39 -16.52
N THR A 38 6.22 18.10 -16.76
CA THR A 38 5.55 17.21 -15.80
C THR A 38 6.50 16.90 -14.65
N GLY A 39 5.99 16.96 -13.41
CA GLY A 39 6.78 16.58 -12.24
C GLY A 39 6.92 15.06 -12.14
N LYS A 40 7.86 14.61 -11.30
CA LYS A 40 8.15 13.18 -11.09
C LYS A 40 6.98 12.49 -10.37
N SER A 41 6.65 11.27 -10.77
CA SER A 41 5.76 10.41 -9.99
C SER A 41 6.41 10.06 -8.65
N GLY A 42 5.65 10.11 -7.57
CA GLY A 42 6.11 9.67 -6.25
C GLY A 42 6.30 8.16 -6.23
N GLU A 43 7.24 7.69 -5.41
CA GLU A 43 7.50 6.27 -5.21
C GLU A 43 6.35 5.56 -4.48
N ASP A 44 6.02 4.35 -4.95
CA ASP A 44 5.01 3.48 -4.34
C ASP A 44 5.49 2.97 -2.97
N LEU A 45 4.56 2.83 -2.03
CA LEU A 45 4.81 2.26 -0.72
C LEU A 45 4.32 0.83 -0.64
N ILE A 46 5.23 -0.12 -0.44
CA ILE A 46 4.92 -1.54 -0.29
C ILE A 46 4.89 -1.88 1.20
N LEU A 47 3.75 -2.37 1.67
CA LEU A 47 3.48 -2.80 3.03
C LEU A 47 3.39 -4.33 3.07
N ARG A 48 4.32 -4.97 3.76
CA ARG A 48 4.38 -6.43 3.81
C ARG A 48 3.50 -6.97 4.92
N VAL A 49 2.65 -7.94 4.62
CA VAL A 49 1.74 -8.57 5.56
C VAL A 49 1.89 -10.09 5.52
N PRO A 50 1.56 -10.81 6.61
CA PRO A 50 1.54 -12.26 6.60
C PRO A 50 0.60 -12.80 5.52
N VAL A 51 0.95 -13.94 4.93
CA VAL A 51 0.08 -14.69 4.01
C VAL A 51 -1.25 -15.05 4.68
N GLY A 52 -2.34 -14.99 3.92
CA GLY A 52 -3.71 -15.19 4.42
C GLY A 52 -4.34 -13.95 5.08
N THR A 53 -3.77 -12.77 4.88
CA THR A 53 -4.35 -11.50 5.36
C THR A 53 -5.53 -11.08 4.48
N THR A 54 -6.66 -10.75 5.09
CA THR A 54 -7.83 -10.16 4.43
C THR A 54 -7.87 -8.65 4.67
N ILE A 55 -8.10 -7.89 3.60
CA ILE A 55 -8.14 -6.44 3.61
C ILE A 55 -9.60 -5.99 3.54
N ILE A 56 -10.00 -5.16 4.49
CA ILE A 56 -11.37 -4.68 4.65
C ILE A 56 -11.32 -3.16 4.76
N ASP A 57 -12.21 -2.47 4.03
CA ASP A 57 -12.44 -1.04 4.19
C ASP A 57 -13.24 -0.78 5.47
N GLU A 58 -12.72 0.04 6.39
CA GLU A 58 -13.38 0.28 7.67
C GLU A 58 -14.67 1.12 7.52
N ASP A 59 -14.75 1.99 6.51
CA ASP A 59 -15.88 2.89 6.30
C ASP A 59 -17.07 2.18 5.62
N SER A 60 -16.78 1.42 4.56
CA SER A 60 -17.77 0.72 3.74
C SER A 60 -18.04 -0.71 4.22
N ALA A 61 -17.19 -1.25 5.11
CA ALA A 61 -17.17 -2.66 5.53
C ALA A 61 -17.01 -3.66 4.36
N GLU A 62 -16.50 -3.19 3.22
CA GLU A 62 -16.29 -4.00 2.03
C GLU A 62 -14.94 -4.72 2.07
N VAL A 63 -14.92 -5.98 1.64
CA VAL A 63 -13.68 -6.74 1.48
C VAL A 63 -13.01 -6.30 0.19
N LEU A 64 -11.88 -5.60 0.31
CA LEU A 64 -11.07 -5.13 -0.83
C LEU A 64 -10.37 -6.32 -1.52
N GLY A 65 -10.04 -7.36 -0.76
CA GLY A 65 -9.43 -8.58 -1.24
C GLY A 65 -8.68 -9.33 -0.14
N ASP A 66 -8.11 -10.47 -0.50
CA ASP A 66 -7.23 -11.26 0.35
C ASP A 66 -5.91 -11.58 -0.36
N LEU A 67 -4.87 -11.80 0.43
CA LEU A 67 -3.53 -12.15 -0.05
C LEU A 67 -3.26 -13.61 0.30
N ALA A 68 -3.60 -14.52 -0.60
CA ALA A 68 -3.62 -15.96 -0.34
C ALA A 68 -2.24 -16.62 -0.49
N ALA A 69 -1.40 -16.11 -1.40
CA ALA A 69 -0.09 -16.66 -1.71
C ALA A 69 1.04 -15.67 -1.43
N HIS A 70 2.25 -16.20 -1.20
CA HIS A 70 3.43 -15.38 -1.08
C HIS A 70 3.69 -14.60 -2.38
N GLY A 71 3.97 -13.30 -2.25
CA GLY A 71 4.18 -12.39 -3.36
C GLY A 71 2.90 -11.84 -3.96
N ASP A 72 1.72 -12.24 -3.48
CA ASP A 72 0.48 -11.60 -3.87
C ASP A 72 0.51 -10.13 -3.49
N ARG A 73 -0.03 -9.28 -4.38
CA ARG A 73 -0.05 -7.83 -4.20
C ARG A 73 -1.46 -7.29 -4.40
N LEU A 74 -1.87 -6.39 -3.51
CA LEU A 74 -3.14 -5.69 -3.59
C LEU A 74 -2.91 -4.19 -3.46
N ILE A 75 -3.42 -3.42 -4.42
CA ILE A 75 -3.38 -1.96 -4.36
C ILE A 75 -4.56 -1.50 -3.49
N VAL A 76 -4.25 -0.86 -2.36
CA VAL A 76 -5.29 -0.39 -1.41
C VAL A 76 -5.55 1.11 -1.50
N ALA A 77 -4.58 1.87 -1.98
CA ALA A 77 -4.77 3.28 -2.28
C ALA A 77 -3.96 3.64 -3.53
N GLN A 78 -4.63 4.14 -4.56
CA GLN A 78 -3.99 4.63 -5.78
C GLN A 78 -3.68 6.13 -5.64
N GLY A 79 -2.45 6.53 -5.95
CA GLY A 79 -1.96 7.90 -5.76
C GLY A 79 -1.95 8.78 -6.98
#